data_AF-A0A973IZ59-F1
#
_entry.id   AF-A0A973IZ59-F1
#
_cell.length_a   1.000
_cell.length_b   1.000
_cell.length_c   1.000
_cell.angle_alpha   90.00
_cell.angle_beta   90.00
_cell.angle_gamma   90.00
#
_symmetry.space_group_name_H-M   'P 1'
#
loop_
_entity.id
_entity.type
_entity.pdbx_description
1 polymer ?
#
loop_
_entity_poly.entity_id
_entity_poly.type
_entity_poly.pdbx_seq_one_letter_code
_entity_poly.pdbx_strand_id
1 'polypeptide(L)'
;MAKVKGERGSIQDQLIALGCATKEQASKNAIETEDNTDPDMFADSIKIKDTYLPFDTREAMEQVQSIDNFALKLNKAVVFLEDEKKKLKPTLFKRDKKEKRIIHEVKFKFEDNRINKISEKHFTNIKELGLDIFSIPLTPDWQFIVGLGNESVYETSMTLHHVHGFPYIPASAVKGVVRSWIITEVFVNHNIPEDEVDFPLLNAEHRAYLDEGFCKIFGCPKATNAVKFENGKPKKNSKGIYKYEPLVDTALGKENQGKIWFFDAFPISTPNITVDIMNPHYGDYYGEKKHNGNPIPPADYLTPVPIPFLTVENTVFQFVIGVKKNYNTKISSGIFEDEVPLAVASIWLKKALEEHGIGAKTAVGYGYMAERKGGKAQ
;
A
#
# COMPACT_ATOMS: atom_id res chain seq x y z
N MET A 1 8.17 -25.94 38.87
CA MET A 1 8.22 -24.65 39.59
C MET A 1 9.24 -23.75 38.92
N ALA A 2 8.79 -22.76 38.14
CA ALA A 2 9.45 -21.48 37.86
C ALA A 2 8.51 -20.68 36.95
N LYS A 3 7.85 -19.66 37.52
CA LYS A 3 7.04 -18.67 36.79
C LYS A 3 7.99 -17.71 36.09
N VAL A 4 7.81 -17.48 34.80
CA VAL A 4 8.27 -16.27 34.12
C VAL A 4 7.03 -15.55 33.60
N LYS A 5 6.51 -14.63 34.42
CA LYS A 5 5.58 -13.57 34.01
C LYS A 5 6.42 -12.52 33.27
N GLY A 6 6.22 -12.41 31.96
CA GLY A 6 6.61 -11.23 31.19
C GLY A 6 5.34 -10.46 30.85
N GLU A 7 5.14 -9.32 31.50
CA GLU A 7 4.00 -8.43 31.33
C GLU A 7 3.99 -7.82 29.92
N ARG A 8 3.23 -8.42 29.00
CA ARG A 8 2.57 -7.69 27.91
C ARG A 8 1.17 -7.42 28.42
N GLY A 9 0.79 -6.14 28.57
CA GLY A 9 -0.53 -5.73 29.00
C GLY A 9 -1.61 -6.47 28.21
N SER A 10 -2.71 -6.81 28.87
CA SER A 10 -3.80 -7.57 28.27
C SER A 10 -4.32 -6.82 27.04
N ILE A 11 -4.89 -7.53 26.05
CA ILE A 11 -5.57 -6.90 24.91
C ILE A 11 -6.60 -5.85 25.41
N GLN A 12 -7.18 -6.06 26.59
CA GLN A 12 -8.02 -5.11 27.32
C GLN A 12 -7.34 -3.80 27.73
N ASP A 13 -6.06 -3.80 28.12
CA ASP A 13 -5.30 -2.58 28.45
C ASP A 13 -5.00 -1.74 27.19
N GLN A 14 -4.83 -2.39 26.04
CA GLN A 14 -4.69 -1.73 24.73
C GLN A 14 -6.03 -1.15 24.25
N LEU A 15 -7.15 -1.81 24.55
CA LEU A 15 -8.51 -1.34 24.23
C LEU A 15 -8.93 -0.10 25.05
N ILE A 16 -8.47 0.02 26.30
CA ILE A 16 -8.75 1.20 27.16
C ILE A 16 -7.96 2.43 26.69
N ALA A 17 -6.72 2.25 26.21
CA ALA A 17 -5.89 3.32 25.67
C ALA A 17 -6.41 3.91 24.34
N LEU A 18 -7.30 3.19 23.64
CA LEU A 18 -7.86 3.57 22.34
C LEU A 18 -9.17 4.41 22.41
N GLY A 19 -9.61 4.84 23.60
CA GLY A 19 -10.52 5.99 23.74
C GLY A 19 -11.99 5.78 23.30
N CYS A 20 -12.61 4.65 23.64
CA CYS A 20 -14.00 4.32 23.27
C CYS A 20 -15.14 5.07 24.01
N ALA A 21 -15.02 6.36 24.36
CA ALA A 21 -16.18 7.21 24.72
C ALA A 21 -15.88 8.72 24.64
N THR A 22 -16.82 9.50 24.08
CA THR A 22 -16.73 10.94 23.81
C THR A 22 -17.04 11.84 25.00
N LYS A 23 -16.34 12.99 25.11
CA LYS A 23 -16.93 14.31 25.40
C LYS A 23 -16.19 15.42 24.64
N GLU A 24 -16.99 16.39 24.21
CA GLU A 24 -16.73 17.63 23.46
C GLU A 24 -15.32 18.24 23.57
N GLN A 25 -14.76 18.63 22.42
CA GLN A 25 -14.25 19.98 22.17
C GLN A 25 -13.77 20.11 20.72
N ALA A 26 -14.49 20.89 19.92
CA ALA A 26 -13.95 21.53 18.72
C ALA A 26 -13.96 23.03 18.98
N SER A 27 -12.84 23.58 19.46
CA SER A 27 -12.54 25.00 19.30
C SER A 27 -11.75 25.18 18.00
N LYS A 28 -12.22 26.17 17.24
CA LYS A 28 -11.59 26.72 16.04
C LYS A 28 -10.10 26.97 16.27
N ASN A 29 -9.28 26.68 15.26
CA ASN A 29 -8.25 27.61 14.80
C ASN A 29 -7.91 27.28 13.34
N ALA A 30 -8.23 28.23 12.47
CA ALA A 30 -7.60 28.37 11.17
C ALA A 30 -6.12 28.70 11.40
N ILE A 31 -5.23 28.03 10.69
CA ILE A 31 -3.82 28.41 10.62
C ILE A 31 -3.57 28.81 9.17
N GLU A 32 -3.45 30.11 8.95
CA GLU A 32 -2.76 30.68 7.80
C GLU A 32 -1.29 30.26 7.89
N THR A 33 -0.75 29.71 6.81
CA THR A 33 0.69 29.48 6.67
C THR A 33 1.22 30.52 5.70
N GLU A 34 2.20 31.29 6.16
CA GLU A 34 2.95 32.25 5.34
C GLU A 34 3.77 31.47 4.32
N ASP A 35 3.40 31.65 3.05
CA ASP A 35 4.15 31.22 1.88
C ASP A 35 5.46 32.02 1.83
N ASN A 36 6.58 31.34 2.09
CA ASN A 36 7.89 31.89 1.78
C ASN A 36 8.66 30.85 0.96
N THR A 37 8.31 30.77 -0.32
CA THR A 37 9.10 30.07 -1.33
C THR A 37 9.45 31.03 -2.45
N ASP A 38 10.76 31.17 -2.65
CA ASP A 38 11.43 31.76 -3.80
C ASP A 38 10.63 31.55 -5.10
N PRO A 39 10.11 32.62 -5.74
CA PRO A 39 9.32 32.49 -6.94
C PRO A 39 10.26 32.33 -8.13
N ASP A 40 10.08 31.23 -8.86
CA ASP A 40 10.54 31.04 -10.23
C ASP A 40 11.92 30.37 -10.43
N MET A 41 12.00 29.07 -10.12
CA MET A 41 12.66 28.12 -11.02
C MET A 41 11.90 26.78 -11.01
N PHE A 42 11.35 26.41 -12.18
CA PHE A 42 10.64 25.15 -12.50
C PHE A 42 9.13 25.10 -12.17
N ALA A 43 8.34 25.91 -12.89
CA ALA A 43 6.89 25.80 -12.95
C ALA A 43 6.43 24.39 -13.39
N ASP A 44 5.20 24.01 -12.99
CA ASP A 44 4.40 22.84 -13.41
C ASP A 44 4.07 22.82 -14.93
N SER A 45 4.94 23.44 -15.72
CA SER A 45 4.81 23.66 -17.15
C SER A 45 5.05 22.36 -17.92
N ILE A 46 4.10 22.02 -18.77
CA ILE A 46 4.25 20.97 -19.77
C ILE A 46 4.51 21.59 -21.14
N LYS A 47 5.49 21.04 -21.87
CA LYS A 47 5.71 21.38 -23.28
C LYS A 47 4.97 20.36 -24.12
N ILE A 48 3.76 20.70 -24.55
CA ILE A 48 2.89 19.81 -25.34
C ILE A 48 3.58 19.29 -26.61
N LYS A 49 4.46 20.08 -27.23
CA LYS A 49 5.30 19.68 -28.36
C LYS A 49 6.23 18.49 -28.09
N ASP A 50 6.65 18.30 -26.84
CA ASP A 50 7.57 17.23 -26.43
C ASP A 50 6.81 15.94 -26.06
N THR A 51 5.48 15.92 -26.26
CA THR A 51 4.62 14.76 -26.03
C THR A 51 4.31 14.00 -27.33
N TYR A 52 3.86 12.76 -27.18
CA TYR A 52 3.37 11.92 -28.29
C TYR A 52 1.84 11.89 -28.40
N LEU A 53 1.17 12.98 -28.02
CA LEU A 53 -0.27 13.13 -28.26
C LEU A 53 -0.58 13.08 -29.77
N PRO A 54 -1.77 12.59 -30.17
CA PRO A 54 -2.27 12.68 -31.54
C PRO A 54 -2.15 14.11 -32.10
N PHE A 55 -1.93 14.23 -33.41
CA PHE A 55 -1.61 15.51 -34.05
C PHE A 55 -2.67 16.59 -33.77
N ASP A 56 -3.94 16.24 -33.98
CA ASP A 56 -5.11 17.09 -33.72
C ASP A 56 -5.20 17.54 -32.26
N THR A 57 -4.93 16.63 -31.32
CA THR A 57 -4.91 16.91 -29.88
C THR A 57 -3.78 17.86 -29.52
N ARG A 58 -2.59 17.66 -30.11
CA ARG A 58 -1.41 18.48 -29.85
C ARG A 58 -1.58 19.90 -30.37
N GLU A 59 -2.16 20.04 -31.56
CA GLU A 59 -2.51 21.33 -32.16
C GLU A 59 -3.53 22.08 -31.28
N ALA A 60 -4.60 21.40 -30.87
CA ALA A 60 -5.61 21.99 -29.99
C ALA A 60 -5.06 22.39 -28.60
N MET A 61 -4.03 21.68 -28.11
CA MET A 61 -3.44 21.90 -26.80
C MET A 61 -2.16 22.74 -26.82
N GLU A 62 -1.76 23.33 -27.95
CA GLU A 62 -0.46 24.01 -28.07
C GLU A 62 -0.26 25.14 -27.04
N GLN A 63 -1.34 25.85 -26.68
CA GLN A 63 -1.34 26.94 -25.70
C GLN A 63 -1.53 26.48 -24.25
N VAL A 64 -1.77 25.19 -24.02
CA VAL A 64 -1.99 24.64 -22.67
C VAL A 64 -0.66 24.58 -21.93
N GLN A 65 -0.57 25.33 -20.83
CA GLN A 65 0.64 25.42 -20.01
C GLN A 65 0.67 24.41 -18.86
N SER A 66 -0.50 23.98 -18.37
CA SER A 66 -0.65 23.03 -17.26
C SER A 66 -1.80 22.06 -17.52
N ILE A 67 -1.77 20.90 -16.86
CA ILE A 67 -2.84 19.90 -16.89
C ILE A 67 -3.29 19.71 -15.45
N ASP A 68 -4.56 19.95 -15.13
CA ASP A 68 -5.07 19.97 -13.74
C ASP A 68 -5.44 18.58 -13.17
N ASN A 69 -5.09 17.51 -13.91
CA ASN A 69 -5.27 16.13 -13.49
C ASN A 69 -3.96 15.36 -13.70
N PHE A 70 -3.33 14.98 -12.60
CA PHE A 70 -2.04 14.31 -12.65
C PHE A 70 -2.10 12.93 -13.31
N ALA A 71 -3.21 12.20 -13.20
CA ALA A 71 -3.36 10.93 -13.90
C ALA A 71 -3.36 11.10 -15.42
N LEU A 72 -3.96 12.18 -15.94
CA LEU A 72 -3.87 12.53 -17.36
C LEU A 72 -2.46 12.99 -17.73
N LYS A 73 -1.85 13.85 -16.91
CA LYS A 73 -0.48 14.32 -17.15
C LYS A 73 0.51 13.16 -17.23
N LEU A 74 0.48 12.26 -16.25
CA LEU A 74 1.37 11.11 -16.17
C LEU A 74 1.11 10.13 -17.32
N ASN A 75 -0.14 9.72 -17.54
CA ASN A 75 -0.43 8.58 -18.42
C ASN A 75 -0.74 8.95 -19.87
N LYS A 76 -1.09 10.20 -20.17
CA LYS A 76 -1.52 10.65 -21.51
C LYS A 76 -0.62 11.71 -22.11
N ALA A 77 -0.18 12.69 -21.31
CA ALA A 77 0.72 13.75 -21.76
C ALA A 77 2.20 13.39 -21.49
N VAL A 78 2.59 12.19 -21.88
CA VAL A 78 3.93 11.63 -21.65
C VAL A 78 4.97 12.42 -22.44
N VAL A 79 6.00 12.91 -21.75
CA VAL A 79 7.12 13.63 -22.36
C VAL A 79 8.18 12.66 -22.85
N PHE A 80 8.62 12.84 -24.10
CA PHE A 80 9.67 12.04 -24.73
C PHE A 80 10.91 12.89 -24.96
N LEU A 81 12.05 12.47 -24.41
CA LEU A 81 13.34 13.12 -24.61
C LEU A 81 14.36 12.14 -25.18
N GLU A 82 15.34 12.66 -25.92
CA GLU A 82 16.42 11.85 -26.48
C GLU A 82 17.34 11.33 -25.36
N ASP A 83 17.68 10.05 -25.40
CA ASP A 83 18.71 9.47 -24.54
C ASP A 83 20.13 9.76 -25.08
N GLU A 84 21.16 9.28 -24.39
CA GLU A 84 22.56 9.46 -24.80
C GLU A 84 22.88 8.86 -26.18
N LYS A 85 22.03 7.94 -26.68
CA LYS A 85 22.13 7.30 -28.00
C LYS A 85 21.21 7.95 -29.04
N LYS A 86 20.67 9.15 -28.75
CA LYS A 86 19.73 9.90 -29.60
C LYS A 86 18.42 9.15 -29.88
N LYS A 87 18.00 8.24 -28.99
CA LYS A 87 16.70 7.58 -29.07
C LYS A 87 15.69 8.28 -28.18
N LEU A 88 14.53 8.62 -28.72
CA LEU A 88 13.44 9.19 -27.93
C LEU A 88 12.88 8.15 -26.96
N LYS A 89 12.76 8.52 -25.68
CA LYS A 89 12.23 7.68 -24.62
C LYS A 89 11.26 8.44 -23.72
N PRO A 90 10.22 7.77 -23.20
CA PRO A 90 9.36 8.36 -22.17
C PRO A 90 10.22 8.67 -20.94
N THR A 91 10.13 9.90 -20.43
CA THR A 91 11.07 10.40 -19.42
C THR A 91 10.34 10.99 -18.22
N LEU A 92 10.44 10.34 -17.05
CA LEU A 92 9.99 10.93 -15.77
C LEU A 92 10.98 11.94 -15.21
N PHE A 93 12.27 11.67 -15.38
CA PHE A 93 13.36 12.47 -14.85
C PHE A 93 14.60 12.37 -15.74
N LYS A 94 15.24 13.50 -15.98
CA LYS A 94 16.50 13.60 -16.72
C LYS A 94 17.36 14.72 -16.15
N ARG A 95 18.62 14.41 -15.89
CA ARG A 95 19.64 15.34 -15.43
C ARG A 95 20.77 15.44 -16.47
N ASP A 96 21.28 16.65 -16.68
CA ASP A 96 22.51 16.84 -17.43
C ASP A 96 23.71 16.41 -16.56
N LYS A 97 24.50 15.44 -17.06
CA LYS A 97 25.67 14.92 -16.34
C LYS A 97 26.82 15.93 -16.23
N LYS A 98 26.99 16.81 -17.23
CA LYS A 98 28.09 17.78 -17.30
C LYS A 98 27.79 19.02 -16.48
N GLU A 99 26.61 19.58 -16.67
CA GLU A 99 26.19 20.84 -16.03
C GLU A 99 25.50 20.61 -14.68
N LYS A 100 25.28 19.35 -14.29
CA LYS A 100 24.62 18.94 -13.04
C LYS A 100 23.21 19.52 -12.84
N ARG A 101 22.58 20.08 -13.88
CA ARG A 101 21.21 20.63 -13.85
C ARG A 101 20.14 19.61 -14.19
N ILE A 102 18.95 19.77 -13.64
CA ILE A 102 17.77 18.99 -14.01
C ILE A 102 17.26 19.51 -15.36
N ILE A 103 17.16 18.62 -16.35
CA ILE A 103 16.60 18.92 -17.68
C ILE A 103 15.09 18.75 -17.65
N HIS A 104 14.61 17.68 -16.98
CA HIS A 104 13.20 17.37 -16.87
C HIS A 104 12.93 16.60 -15.58
N GLU A 105 11.81 16.90 -14.94
CA GLU A 105 11.25 16.17 -13.81
C GLU A 105 9.73 16.31 -13.88
N VAL A 106 9.01 15.19 -13.80
CA VAL A 106 7.56 15.22 -13.70
C VAL A 106 7.17 15.71 -12.31
N LYS A 107 6.64 16.93 -12.27
CA LYS A 107 6.04 17.55 -11.07
C LYS A 107 4.56 17.79 -11.26
N PHE A 108 3.85 18.01 -10.17
CA PHE A 108 2.43 18.38 -10.19
C PHE A 108 2.07 19.17 -8.94
N LYS A 109 1.38 20.31 -9.11
CA LYS A 109 0.87 21.08 -7.98
C LYS A 109 -0.60 20.70 -7.71
N PHE A 110 -0.85 20.03 -6.61
CA PHE A 110 -2.22 19.73 -6.17
C PHE A 110 -2.86 20.96 -5.50
N GLU A 111 -4.15 21.14 -5.71
CA GLU A 111 -4.94 22.17 -5.03
C GLU A 111 -5.54 21.64 -3.72
N ASP A 112 -5.04 22.14 -2.59
CA ASP A 112 -5.43 21.72 -1.23
C ASP A 112 -6.95 21.70 -1.03
N ASN A 113 -7.63 22.79 -1.42
CA ASN A 113 -9.06 22.94 -1.25
C ASN A 113 -9.85 21.85 -2.01
N ARG A 114 -9.37 21.44 -3.19
CA ARG A 114 -10.02 20.41 -4.00
C ARG A 114 -9.84 19.02 -3.39
N ILE A 115 -8.62 18.69 -2.95
CA ILE A 115 -8.32 17.41 -2.29
C ILE A 115 -9.16 17.27 -1.01
N ASN A 116 -9.13 18.28 -0.16
CA ASN A 116 -9.84 18.25 1.12
C ASN A 116 -11.35 18.09 0.92
N LYS A 117 -11.97 18.84 0.00
CA LYS A 117 -13.40 18.70 -0.31
C LYS A 117 -13.78 17.31 -0.83
N ILE A 118 -12.96 16.72 -1.69
CA ILE A 118 -13.22 15.37 -2.22
C ILE A 118 -13.12 14.34 -1.10
N SER A 119 -12.09 14.42 -0.27
CA SER A 119 -11.86 13.49 0.83
C SER A 119 -12.91 13.64 1.94
N GLU A 120 -13.32 14.87 2.26
CA GLU A 120 -14.43 15.15 3.18
C GLU A 120 -15.75 14.57 2.66
N LYS A 121 -16.05 14.75 1.38
CA LYS A 121 -17.23 14.18 0.74
C LYS A 121 -17.19 12.65 0.77
N HIS A 122 -16.05 12.05 0.44
CA HIS A 122 -15.84 10.61 0.51
C HIS A 122 -16.12 10.07 1.92
N PHE A 123 -15.56 10.71 2.95
CA PHE A 123 -15.76 10.31 4.34
C PHE A 123 -17.21 10.52 4.82
N THR A 124 -17.86 11.60 4.40
CA THR A 124 -19.28 11.87 4.71
C THR A 124 -20.17 10.78 4.11
N ASN A 125 -19.95 10.43 2.85
CA ASN A 125 -20.70 9.34 2.19
C ASN A 125 -20.53 8.01 2.94
N ILE A 126 -19.34 7.71 3.47
CA ILE A 126 -19.11 6.49 4.28
C ILE A 126 -19.93 6.54 5.57
N LYS A 127 -19.97 7.68 6.26
CA LYS A 127 -20.77 7.87 7.48
C LYS A 127 -22.27 7.67 7.24
N GLU A 128 -22.77 8.11 6.08
CA GLU A 128 -24.17 7.98 5.70
C GLU A 128 -24.60 6.52 5.43
N LEU A 129 -23.66 5.58 5.32
CA LEU A 129 -23.96 4.14 5.16
C LEU A 129 -24.54 3.48 6.42
N GLY A 130 -24.55 4.17 7.57
CA GLY A 130 -25.08 3.63 8.83
C GLY A 130 -24.24 2.49 9.41
N LEU A 131 -22.92 2.55 9.24
CA LEU A 131 -21.96 1.57 9.75
C LEU A 131 -21.40 2.02 11.11
N ASP A 132 -20.99 1.04 11.92
CA ASP A 132 -20.01 1.31 12.97
C ASP A 132 -18.64 1.47 12.28
N ILE A 133 -17.99 2.62 12.48
CA ILE A 133 -16.80 3.03 11.72
C ILE A 133 -15.61 3.20 12.65
N PHE A 134 -14.44 2.71 12.20
CA PHE A 134 -13.15 3.09 12.73
C PHE A 134 -12.36 3.84 11.66
N SER A 135 -11.69 4.92 12.07
CA SER A 135 -10.99 5.84 11.16
C SER A 135 -9.69 6.28 11.81
N ILE A 136 -8.57 6.20 11.08
CA ILE A 136 -7.26 6.65 11.57
C ILE A 136 -6.50 7.39 10.46
N PRO A 137 -6.06 8.65 10.70
CA PRO A 137 -5.19 9.37 9.77
C PRO A 137 -3.74 8.95 10.00
N LEU A 138 -3.05 8.52 8.95
CA LEU A 138 -1.63 8.14 9.02
C LEU A 138 -0.85 8.77 7.87
N THR A 139 0.45 8.97 8.09
CA THR A 139 1.38 9.53 7.10
C THR A 139 2.47 8.49 6.81
N PRO A 140 2.97 8.36 5.57
CA PRO A 140 4.19 7.61 5.32
C PRO A 140 5.32 8.08 6.25
N ASP A 141 5.97 7.15 6.94
CA ASP A 141 7.14 7.47 7.79
C ASP A 141 8.36 7.87 6.94
N TRP A 142 8.42 7.34 5.71
CA TRP A 142 9.36 7.74 4.67
C TRP A 142 8.65 7.83 3.30
N GLN A 143 9.20 7.18 2.27
CA GLN A 143 8.63 7.15 0.94
C GLN A 143 7.61 6.02 0.80
N PHE A 144 6.56 6.28 0.05
CA PHE A 144 5.48 5.34 -0.19
C PHE A 144 5.19 5.20 -1.68
N ILE A 145 4.94 3.96 -2.12
CA ILE A 145 4.66 3.64 -3.52
C ILE A 145 3.48 2.67 -3.60
N VAL A 146 2.46 3.04 -4.36
CA VAL A 146 1.35 2.13 -4.72
C VAL A 146 1.30 1.99 -6.22
N GLY A 147 1.15 0.76 -6.72
CA GLY A 147 0.96 0.51 -8.15
C GLY A 147 2.24 0.58 -8.97
N LEU A 148 3.41 0.37 -8.36
CA LEU A 148 4.70 0.42 -9.05
C LEU A 148 4.75 -0.48 -10.31
N GLY A 149 4.10 -1.64 -10.23
CA GLY A 149 4.05 -2.64 -11.31
C GLY A 149 2.86 -2.52 -12.25
N ASN A 150 2.04 -1.46 -12.17
CA ASN A 150 0.99 -1.25 -13.16
C ASN A 150 1.62 -0.99 -14.54
N GLU A 151 0.93 -1.42 -15.59
CA GLU A 151 1.38 -1.18 -16.96
C GLU A 151 1.55 0.32 -17.23
N SER A 152 2.72 0.69 -17.74
CA SER A 152 3.10 2.07 -17.98
C SER A 152 4.20 2.13 -19.03
N VAL A 153 4.18 3.20 -19.83
CA VAL A 153 5.25 3.47 -20.81
C VAL A 153 6.58 3.81 -20.13
N TYR A 154 6.56 4.21 -18.85
CA TYR A 154 7.77 4.52 -18.08
C TYR A 154 8.40 3.28 -17.40
N GLU A 155 7.90 2.07 -17.66
CA GLU A 155 8.25 0.80 -16.97
C GLU A 155 7.87 0.76 -15.47
N THR A 156 7.63 1.91 -14.87
CA THR A 156 7.11 2.10 -13.51
C THR A 156 5.85 2.94 -13.54
N SER A 157 4.99 2.77 -12.53
CA SER A 157 3.70 3.45 -12.45
C SER A 157 3.36 3.84 -11.02
N MET A 158 2.24 4.56 -10.87
CA MET A 158 1.66 4.92 -9.58
C MET A 158 0.14 4.85 -9.67
N THR A 159 -0.49 4.34 -8.61
CA THR A 159 -1.95 4.33 -8.50
C THR A 159 -2.47 5.75 -8.25
N LEU A 160 -3.19 6.28 -9.23
CA LEU A 160 -3.81 7.61 -9.19
C LEU A 160 -5.32 7.50 -9.38
N HIS A 161 -6.09 8.34 -8.68
CA HIS A 161 -7.52 8.38 -8.85
C HIS A 161 -7.86 8.94 -10.23
N HIS A 162 -8.47 8.13 -11.10
CA HIS A 162 -8.71 8.48 -12.50
C HIS A 162 -9.39 9.86 -12.72
N VAL A 163 -10.41 10.19 -11.93
CA VAL A 163 -11.14 11.48 -12.06
C VAL A 163 -10.39 12.66 -11.42
N HIS A 164 -9.62 12.41 -10.36
CA HIS A 164 -9.13 13.47 -9.48
C HIS A 164 -7.62 13.67 -9.54
N GLY A 165 -6.89 12.74 -10.15
CA GLY A 165 -5.45 12.81 -10.36
C GLY A 165 -4.59 12.54 -9.13
N PHE A 166 -5.13 12.58 -7.91
CA PHE A 166 -4.32 12.36 -6.70
C PHE A 166 -3.98 10.89 -6.46
N PRO A 167 -2.84 10.59 -5.81
CA PRO A 167 -2.51 9.24 -5.36
C PRO A 167 -3.47 8.80 -4.25
N TYR A 168 -3.91 7.55 -4.30
CA TYR A 168 -4.76 6.95 -3.28
C TYR A 168 -4.37 5.49 -3.04
N ILE A 169 -4.80 4.93 -1.92
CA ILE A 169 -4.52 3.55 -1.55
C ILE A 169 -5.79 2.73 -1.73
N PRO A 170 -5.81 1.74 -2.65
CA PRO A 170 -6.98 0.90 -2.85
C PRO A 170 -7.37 0.11 -1.60
N ALA A 171 -8.67 0.02 -1.34
CA ALA A 171 -9.26 -0.77 -0.27
C ALA A 171 -8.79 -2.23 -0.29
N SER A 172 -8.59 -2.79 -1.48
CA SER A 172 -8.09 -4.16 -1.67
C SER A 172 -6.66 -4.33 -1.17
N ALA A 173 -5.80 -3.32 -1.36
CA ALA A 173 -4.43 -3.33 -0.85
C ALA A 173 -4.43 -3.25 0.69
N VAL A 174 -5.28 -2.37 1.26
CA VAL A 174 -5.47 -2.28 2.72
C VAL A 174 -5.98 -3.60 3.29
N LYS A 175 -7.06 -4.17 2.73
CA LYS A 175 -7.58 -5.46 3.18
C LYS A 175 -6.53 -6.57 3.06
N GLY A 176 -5.80 -6.59 1.94
CA GLY A 176 -4.77 -7.59 1.66
C GLY A 176 -3.64 -7.57 2.68
N VAL A 177 -3.09 -6.38 2.98
CA VAL A 177 -1.99 -6.26 3.95
C VAL A 177 -2.44 -6.64 5.35
N VAL A 178 -3.61 -6.18 5.78
CA VAL A 178 -4.14 -6.50 7.12
C VAL A 178 -4.40 -8.00 7.26
N ARG A 179 -4.98 -8.61 6.22
CA ARG A 179 -5.22 -10.07 6.17
C ARG A 179 -3.92 -10.86 6.20
N SER A 180 -2.91 -10.45 5.44
CA SER A 180 -1.61 -11.13 5.41
C SER A 180 -0.90 -11.01 6.77
N TRP A 181 -0.96 -9.83 7.38
CA TRP A 181 -0.29 -9.56 8.65
C TRP A 181 -0.91 -10.35 9.80
N ILE A 182 -2.24 -10.39 9.91
CA ILE A 182 -2.91 -11.20 10.94
C ILE A 182 -2.64 -12.70 10.76
N ILE A 183 -2.59 -13.22 9.52
CA ILE A 183 -2.23 -14.62 9.27
C ILE A 183 -0.80 -14.88 9.77
N THR A 184 0.12 -13.97 9.48
CA THR A 184 1.54 -14.11 9.82
C THR A 184 1.77 -14.04 11.32
N GLU A 185 1.19 -13.06 12.00
CA GLU A 185 1.46 -12.82 13.42
C GLU A 185 0.67 -13.74 14.34
N VAL A 186 -0.54 -14.15 13.93
CA VAL A 186 -1.43 -14.95 14.78
C VAL A 186 -1.38 -16.42 14.39
N PHE A 187 -1.65 -16.73 13.13
CA PHE A 187 -1.96 -18.10 12.71
C PHE A 187 -0.74 -18.92 12.28
N VAL A 188 0.44 -18.31 12.16
CA VAL A 188 1.71 -19.03 11.93
C VAL A 188 2.02 -19.96 13.10
N ASN A 189 1.92 -19.48 14.34
CA ASN A 189 2.30 -20.25 15.52
C ASN A 189 1.11 -20.77 16.35
N HIS A 190 -0.10 -20.24 16.14
CA HIS A 190 -1.27 -20.66 16.90
C HIS A 190 -1.71 -22.08 16.53
N ASN A 191 -1.76 -22.98 17.52
CA ASN A 191 -2.13 -24.40 17.36
C ASN A 191 -1.37 -25.09 16.23
N ILE A 192 -0.08 -24.79 16.08
CA ILE A 192 0.77 -25.44 15.09
C ILE A 192 1.04 -26.90 15.48
N PRO A 193 0.81 -27.88 14.58
CA PRO A 193 1.20 -29.27 14.81
C PRO A 193 2.73 -29.42 14.95
N GLU A 194 3.18 -30.40 15.76
CA GLU A 194 4.61 -30.62 16.03
C GLU A 194 5.42 -30.89 14.75
N ASP A 195 4.82 -31.56 13.76
CA ASP A 195 5.44 -31.89 12.48
C ASP A 195 5.49 -30.70 11.50
N GLU A 196 4.84 -29.59 11.81
CA GLU A 196 4.82 -28.37 10.98
C GLU A 196 5.73 -27.26 11.50
N VAL A 197 6.34 -27.40 12.69
CA VAL A 197 7.08 -26.33 13.39
C VAL A 197 8.19 -25.71 12.53
N ASP A 198 8.86 -26.51 11.70
CA ASP A 198 9.91 -26.05 10.79
C ASP A 198 9.38 -25.28 9.56
N PHE A 199 8.09 -25.37 9.26
CA PHE A 199 7.42 -24.77 8.10
C PHE A 199 6.11 -24.07 8.48
N PRO A 200 6.14 -23.14 9.45
CA PRO A 200 4.92 -22.70 10.14
C PRO A 200 4.01 -21.87 9.24
N LEU A 201 4.52 -21.28 8.16
CA LEU A 201 3.73 -20.49 7.21
C LEU A 201 2.83 -21.35 6.31
N LEU A 202 3.17 -22.63 6.07
CA LEU A 202 2.61 -23.39 4.96
C LEU A 202 1.10 -23.66 5.11
N ASN A 203 0.65 -23.87 6.35
CA ASN A 203 -0.75 -24.11 6.71
C ASN A 203 -1.35 -22.98 7.56
N ALA A 204 -0.68 -21.82 7.65
CA ALA A 204 -1.16 -20.69 8.46
C ALA A 204 -2.52 -20.17 7.98
N GLU A 205 -2.73 -20.05 6.66
CA GLU A 205 -4.01 -19.64 6.10
C GLU A 205 -5.12 -20.69 6.32
N HIS A 206 -4.76 -21.98 6.26
CA HIS A 206 -5.69 -23.06 6.60
C HIS A 206 -6.16 -22.92 8.06
N ARG A 207 -5.25 -22.71 9.01
CA ARG A 207 -5.58 -22.48 10.42
C ARG A 207 -6.42 -21.21 10.62
N ALA A 208 -6.13 -20.14 9.88
CA ALA A 208 -6.94 -18.93 9.91
C ALA A 208 -8.39 -19.18 9.48
N TYR A 209 -8.64 -20.05 8.49
CA TYR A 209 -10.00 -20.42 8.10
C TYR A 209 -10.74 -21.33 9.09
N LEU A 210 -10.03 -21.93 10.04
CA LEU A 210 -10.64 -22.66 11.17
C LEU A 210 -11.03 -21.73 12.33
N ASP A 211 -10.74 -20.43 12.23
CA ASP A 211 -11.10 -19.42 13.22
C ASP A 211 -12.36 -18.64 12.80
N GLU A 212 -13.36 -18.61 13.68
CA GLU A 212 -14.65 -17.94 13.43
C GLU A 212 -14.47 -16.43 13.25
N GLY A 213 -13.63 -15.81 14.08
CA GLY A 213 -13.35 -14.38 14.04
C GLY A 213 -12.71 -13.95 12.72
N PHE A 214 -11.68 -14.67 12.29
CA PHE A 214 -11.01 -14.44 11.00
C PHE A 214 -11.99 -14.58 9.82
N CYS A 215 -12.77 -15.67 9.80
CA CYS A 215 -13.83 -15.91 8.82
C CYS A 215 -14.88 -14.78 8.80
N LYS A 216 -15.27 -14.23 9.96
CA LYS A 216 -16.20 -13.09 10.06
C LYS A 216 -15.59 -11.81 9.53
N ILE A 217 -14.31 -11.54 9.78
CA ILE A 217 -13.64 -10.29 9.37
C ILE A 217 -13.38 -10.31 7.86
N PHE A 218 -12.66 -11.32 7.34
CA PHE A 218 -12.16 -11.33 5.96
C PHE A 218 -13.03 -12.13 4.99
N GLY A 219 -13.83 -13.06 5.51
CA GLY A 219 -14.54 -14.08 4.74
C GLY A 219 -13.73 -15.37 4.63
N CYS A 220 -14.42 -16.45 4.25
CA CYS A 220 -13.79 -17.75 4.04
C CYS A 220 -14.62 -18.65 3.10
N PRO A 221 -13.98 -19.61 2.42
CA PRO A 221 -14.68 -20.61 1.61
C PRO A 221 -15.46 -21.59 2.50
N LYS A 222 -16.27 -22.46 1.89
CA LYS A 222 -16.97 -23.53 2.63
C LYS A 222 -16.00 -24.50 3.31
N ALA A 223 -14.95 -24.89 2.59
CA ALA A 223 -13.98 -25.86 3.06
C ALA A 223 -12.56 -25.43 2.66
N THR A 224 -11.58 -25.95 3.38
CA THR A 224 -10.15 -25.72 3.19
C THR A 224 -9.39 -27.02 3.39
N ASN A 225 -8.16 -27.11 2.89
CA ASN A 225 -7.27 -28.24 3.15
C ASN A 225 -5.89 -27.75 3.57
N ALA A 226 -5.24 -28.56 4.39
CA ALA A 226 -3.86 -28.35 4.79
C ALA A 226 -2.92 -29.06 3.80
N VAL A 227 -1.73 -28.52 3.58
CA VAL A 227 -0.61 -29.27 3.00
C VAL A 227 -0.29 -30.45 3.93
N LYS A 228 -0.10 -31.62 3.34
CA LYS A 228 0.23 -32.86 4.06
C LYS A 228 1.70 -32.89 4.47
N PHE A 229 1.96 -33.29 5.71
CA PHE A 229 3.30 -33.51 6.26
C PHE A 229 3.56 -35.00 6.49
N GLU A 230 4.81 -35.42 6.29
CA GLU A 230 5.30 -36.77 6.65
C GLU A 230 6.70 -36.64 7.25
N ASN A 231 6.89 -37.13 8.48
CA ASN A 231 8.16 -37.05 9.21
C ASN A 231 8.74 -35.63 9.26
N GLY A 232 7.91 -34.62 9.55
CA GLY A 232 8.32 -33.23 9.71
C GLY A 232 8.59 -32.47 8.40
N LYS A 233 8.24 -33.03 7.23
CA LYS A 233 8.47 -32.38 5.93
C LYS A 233 7.20 -32.32 5.07
N PRO A 234 7.00 -31.23 4.32
CA PRO A 234 5.83 -31.09 3.47
C PRO A 234 5.93 -32.03 2.26
N LYS A 235 4.88 -32.80 2.04
CA LYS A 235 4.83 -33.81 0.99
C LYS A 235 4.61 -33.18 -0.36
N LYS A 236 5.45 -33.54 -1.33
CA LYS A 236 5.33 -33.12 -2.74
C LYS A 236 5.11 -34.33 -3.66
N ASN A 237 4.49 -34.11 -4.81
CA ASN A 237 4.43 -35.09 -5.88
C ASN A 237 5.74 -35.07 -6.72
N SER A 238 5.83 -35.95 -7.73
CA SER A 238 7.01 -36.04 -8.61
C SER A 238 7.29 -34.76 -9.41
N LYS A 239 6.32 -33.84 -9.52
CA LYS A 239 6.46 -32.53 -10.18
C LYS A 239 6.79 -31.40 -9.20
N GLY A 240 7.04 -31.71 -7.93
CA GLY A 240 7.34 -30.72 -6.88
C GLY A 240 6.13 -29.95 -6.34
N ILE A 241 4.89 -30.35 -6.69
CA ILE A 241 3.66 -29.72 -6.22
C ILE A 241 3.27 -30.34 -4.87
N TYR A 242 2.86 -29.52 -3.90
CA TYR A 242 2.40 -29.98 -2.60
C TYR A 242 1.21 -30.93 -2.71
N LYS A 243 1.19 -31.95 -1.85
CA LYS A 243 0.02 -32.79 -1.61
C LYS A 243 -0.76 -32.22 -0.44
N TYR A 244 -2.07 -32.35 -0.49
CA TYR A 244 -2.97 -31.81 0.51
C TYR A 244 -3.73 -32.92 1.21
N GLU A 245 -4.13 -32.67 2.45
CA GLU A 245 -5.12 -33.47 3.17
C GLU A 245 -6.52 -33.31 2.55
N PRO A 246 -7.47 -34.19 2.88
CA PRO A 246 -8.87 -34.01 2.48
C PRO A 246 -9.42 -32.65 2.92
N LEU A 247 -10.39 -32.13 2.16
CA LEU A 247 -11.10 -30.92 2.53
C LEU A 247 -11.83 -31.10 3.86
N VAL A 248 -11.70 -30.10 4.73
CA VAL A 248 -12.46 -29.97 5.97
C VAL A 248 -13.23 -28.66 5.93
N ASP A 249 -14.41 -28.65 6.54
CA ASP A 249 -15.23 -27.45 6.63
C ASP A 249 -14.49 -26.34 7.40
N THR A 250 -14.62 -25.10 6.93
CA THR A 250 -14.12 -23.93 7.65
C THR A 250 -14.95 -23.67 8.91
N ALA A 251 -14.52 -22.74 9.76
CA ALA A 251 -15.16 -22.45 11.05
C ALA A 251 -16.69 -22.23 10.97
N LEU A 252 -17.19 -21.74 9.83
CA LEU A 252 -18.60 -21.43 9.62
C LEU A 252 -19.37 -22.52 8.84
N GLY A 253 -18.70 -23.56 8.34
CA GLY A 253 -19.30 -24.68 7.59
C GLY A 253 -19.95 -24.31 6.24
N LYS A 254 -19.77 -23.06 5.79
CA LYS A 254 -20.33 -22.53 4.55
C LYS A 254 -19.48 -21.38 4.03
N GLU A 255 -19.63 -21.09 2.74
CA GLU A 255 -19.04 -19.88 2.16
C GLU A 255 -19.57 -18.65 2.89
N ASN A 256 -18.65 -17.78 3.30
CA ASN A 256 -19.00 -16.58 4.04
C ASN A 256 -18.23 -15.38 3.50
N GLN A 257 -18.97 -14.33 3.16
CA GLN A 257 -18.41 -13.01 2.88
C GLN A 257 -17.99 -12.34 4.19
N GLY A 258 -16.78 -11.76 4.19
CA GLY A 258 -16.29 -10.93 5.30
C GLY A 258 -17.22 -9.76 5.60
N LYS A 259 -17.39 -9.46 6.89
CA LYS A 259 -18.32 -8.45 7.39
C LYS A 259 -17.68 -7.07 7.56
N ILE A 260 -16.34 -7.00 7.60
CA ILE A 260 -15.60 -5.75 7.65
C ILE A 260 -15.42 -5.20 6.24
N TRP A 261 -15.83 -3.95 6.07
CA TRP A 261 -15.73 -3.18 4.84
C TRP A 261 -14.46 -2.34 4.95
N PHE A 262 -13.57 -2.51 3.99
CA PHE A 262 -12.38 -1.68 3.83
C PHE A 262 -12.69 -0.64 2.76
N PHE A 263 -12.32 0.61 3.01
CA PHE A 263 -12.49 1.71 2.07
C PHE A 263 -11.15 2.14 1.48
N ASP A 264 -11.21 2.82 0.33
CA ASP A 264 -10.03 3.44 -0.26
C ASP A 264 -9.48 4.52 0.68
N ALA A 265 -8.16 4.53 0.90
CA ALA A 265 -7.55 5.58 1.70
C ALA A 265 -7.24 6.79 0.81
N PHE A 266 -7.97 7.88 1.03
CA PHE A 266 -7.78 9.13 0.30
C PHE A 266 -6.83 10.06 1.07
N PRO A 267 -6.04 10.89 0.36
CA PRO A 267 -5.23 11.91 1.00
C PRO A 267 -6.11 13.01 1.60
N ILE A 268 -5.87 13.38 2.84
CA ILE A 268 -6.51 14.50 3.56
C ILE A 268 -5.53 15.67 3.77
N SER A 269 -4.36 15.59 3.14
CA SER A 269 -3.44 16.70 2.94
C SER A 269 -3.00 16.70 1.48
N THR A 270 -2.39 17.80 1.06
CA THR A 270 -1.81 17.95 -0.27
C THR A 270 -0.80 16.83 -0.53
N PRO A 271 -0.98 16.03 -1.59
CA PRO A 271 -0.01 15.01 -1.92
C PRO A 271 1.33 15.62 -2.34
N ASN A 272 2.42 15.16 -1.75
CA ASN A 272 3.76 15.50 -2.18
C ASN A 272 4.35 14.31 -2.95
N ILE A 273 4.48 14.48 -4.27
CA ILE A 273 5.03 13.47 -5.17
C ILE A 273 6.47 13.82 -5.48
N THR A 274 7.36 12.88 -5.21
CA THR A 274 8.79 12.99 -5.47
C THR A 274 9.24 11.93 -6.48
N VAL A 275 10.33 12.21 -7.20
CA VAL A 275 11.00 11.20 -8.02
C VAL A 275 12.10 10.57 -7.19
N ASP A 276 12.13 9.24 -7.18
CA ASP A 276 13.24 8.47 -6.64
C ASP A 276 13.84 7.54 -7.72
N ILE A 277 15.02 6.97 -7.47
CA ILE A 277 15.82 6.24 -8.46
C ILE A 277 16.17 4.84 -7.97
N MET A 278 15.79 3.82 -8.76
CA MET A 278 16.35 2.47 -8.61
C MET A 278 17.59 2.31 -9.48
N ASN A 279 18.66 1.72 -8.95
CA ASN A 279 19.85 1.37 -9.71
C ASN A 279 20.07 -0.15 -9.71
N PRO A 280 19.32 -0.95 -10.50
CA PRO A 280 19.62 -2.36 -10.65
C PRO A 280 21.00 -2.55 -11.29
N HIS A 281 21.88 -3.27 -10.59
CA HIS A 281 23.23 -3.61 -11.07
C HIS A 281 23.27 -4.90 -11.90
N TYR A 282 22.33 -5.82 -11.70
CA TYR A 282 22.37 -7.18 -12.28
C TYR A 282 21.31 -7.45 -13.35
N GLY A 283 20.84 -6.41 -14.05
CA GLY A 283 19.77 -6.54 -15.04
C GLY A 283 20.07 -7.57 -16.14
N ASP A 284 21.32 -7.69 -16.56
CA ASP A 284 21.74 -8.65 -17.60
C ASP A 284 21.75 -10.11 -17.10
N TYR A 285 22.01 -10.32 -15.80
CA TYR A 285 21.95 -11.65 -15.18
C TYR A 285 20.50 -12.11 -15.02
N TYR A 286 19.63 -11.28 -14.44
CA TYR A 286 18.21 -11.61 -14.26
C TYR A 286 17.44 -11.66 -15.57
N GLY A 287 17.86 -10.91 -16.59
CA GLY A 287 17.29 -10.95 -17.94
C GLY A 287 17.77 -12.13 -18.79
N GLU A 288 18.50 -13.08 -18.21
CA GLU A 288 19.09 -14.26 -18.88
C GLU A 288 19.88 -13.91 -20.15
N LYS A 289 20.48 -12.72 -20.21
CA LYS A 289 21.25 -12.33 -21.38
C LYS A 289 22.49 -13.21 -21.48
N LYS A 290 22.77 -13.63 -22.71
CA LYS A 290 23.92 -14.48 -23.01
C LYS A 290 25.01 -13.67 -23.69
N HIS A 291 26.24 -13.84 -23.23
CA HIS A 291 27.43 -13.40 -23.94
C HIS A 291 28.15 -14.62 -24.49
N ASN A 292 28.33 -14.67 -25.82
CA ASN A 292 28.94 -15.81 -26.52
C ASN A 292 28.27 -17.17 -26.20
N GLY A 293 26.95 -17.18 -26.03
CA GLY A 293 26.17 -18.40 -25.71
C GLY A 293 26.13 -18.77 -24.23
N ASN A 294 26.92 -18.12 -23.37
CA ASN A 294 26.94 -18.36 -21.92
C ASN A 294 26.12 -17.30 -21.16
N PRO A 295 25.41 -17.67 -20.08
CA PRO A 295 24.74 -16.70 -19.21
C PRO A 295 25.75 -15.72 -18.61
N ILE A 296 25.42 -14.43 -18.59
CA ILE A 296 26.26 -13.41 -17.95
C ILE A 296 26.14 -13.56 -16.43
N PRO A 297 27.19 -13.94 -15.68
CA PRO A 297 27.11 -14.07 -14.23
C PRO A 297 26.91 -12.70 -13.57
N PRO A 298 26.34 -12.63 -12.36
CA PRO A 298 26.27 -11.39 -11.60
C PRO A 298 27.71 -10.96 -11.27
N ALA A 299 28.09 -9.77 -11.67
CA ALA A 299 29.44 -9.26 -11.46
C ALA A 299 29.45 -7.76 -11.20
N ASP A 300 30.41 -7.31 -10.38
CA ASP A 300 30.51 -5.91 -9.92
C ASP A 300 30.84 -4.91 -11.03
N TYR A 301 31.26 -5.38 -12.21
CA TYR A 301 31.56 -4.54 -13.37
C TYR A 301 30.32 -4.18 -14.21
N LEU A 302 29.12 -4.64 -13.84
CA LEU A 302 27.89 -4.30 -14.53
C LEU A 302 27.46 -2.86 -14.19
N THR A 303 27.27 -2.04 -15.22
CA THR A 303 26.89 -0.64 -15.08
C THR A 303 25.44 -0.53 -14.58
N PRO A 304 25.15 0.21 -13.50
CA PRO A 304 23.79 0.44 -13.05
C PRO A 304 23.00 1.20 -14.12
N VAL A 305 21.75 0.79 -14.34
CA VAL A 305 20.81 1.50 -15.20
C VAL A 305 19.81 2.22 -14.29
N PRO A 306 19.91 3.56 -14.10
CA PRO A 306 18.98 4.29 -13.27
C PRO A 306 17.56 4.25 -13.84
N ILE A 307 16.62 3.76 -13.05
CA ILE A 307 15.19 3.70 -13.36
C ILE A 307 14.47 4.65 -12.38
N PRO A 308 14.10 5.86 -12.82
CA PRO A 308 13.31 6.76 -12.00
C PRO A 308 11.89 6.22 -11.81
N PHE A 309 11.30 6.45 -10.64
CA PHE A 309 9.93 6.10 -10.31
C PHE A 309 9.33 7.15 -9.36
N LEU A 310 8.00 7.19 -9.26
CA LEU A 310 7.30 8.15 -8.42
C LEU A 310 7.04 7.59 -7.02
N THR A 311 7.22 8.45 -6.02
CA THR A 311 6.95 8.19 -4.60
C THR A 311 6.05 9.26 -4.03
N VAL A 312 5.35 8.93 -2.95
CA VAL A 312 4.59 9.85 -2.12
C VAL A 312 5.29 10.00 -0.78
N GLU A 313 5.46 11.24 -0.33
CA GLU A 313 6.03 11.60 0.97
C GLU A 313 5.10 12.56 1.70
N ASN A 314 5.23 12.70 3.03
CA ASN A 314 4.58 13.76 3.82
C ASN A 314 3.08 13.98 3.55
N THR A 315 2.36 12.93 3.12
CA THR A 315 0.97 12.99 2.72
C THR A 315 0.13 12.21 3.70
N VAL A 316 -0.83 12.86 4.35
CA VAL A 316 -1.71 12.22 5.32
C VAL A 316 -2.83 11.50 4.57
N PHE A 317 -2.96 10.19 4.78
CA PHE A 317 -4.04 9.37 4.26
C PHE A 317 -5.04 9.03 5.36
N GLN A 318 -6.33 9.12 5.05
CA GLN A 318 -7.39 8.69 5.95
C GLN A 318 -7.75 7.24 5.67
N PHE A 319 -7.40 6.34 6.60
CA PHE A 319 -7.81 4.94 6.54
C PHE A 319 -9.16 4.79 7.26
N VAL A 320 -10.08 4.06 6.63
CA VAL A 320 -11.43 3.84 7.16
C VAL A 320 -11.81 2.37 6.98
N ILE A 321 -12.33 1.77 8.05
CA ILE A 321 -13.02 0.48 8.03
C ILE A 321 -14.38 0.60 8.68
N GLY A 322 -15.34 -0.20 8.24
CA GLY A 322 -16.69 -0.17 8.80
C GLY A 322 -17.36 -1.53 8.82
N VAL A 323 -18.39 -1.67 9.65
CA VAL A 323 -19.21 -2.88 9.75
C VAL A 323 -20.65 -2.51 10.03
N LYS A 324 -21.60 -3.30 9.53
CA LYS A 324 -23.00 -3.12 9.92
C LYS A 324 -23.18 -3.50 11.38
N LYS A 325 -23.95 -2.71 12.14
CA LYS A 325 -24.16 -2.89 13.59
C LYS A 325 -24.57 -4.32 13.98
N ASN A 326 -25.38 -4.99 13.17
CA ASN A 326 -25.82 -6.36 13.41
C ASN A 326 -24.73 -7.43 13.22
N TYR A 327 -23.63 -7.11 12.55
CA TYR A 327 -22.46 -7.98 12.39
C TYR A 327 -21.35 -7.66 13.39
N ASN A 328 -21.42 -6.53 14.09
CA ASN A 328 -20.43 -6.11 15.07
C ASN A 328 -20.73 -6.66 16.47
N THR A 329 -21.10 -7.94 16.53
CA THR A 329 -21.40 -8.66 17.77
C THR A 329 -20.21 -9.50 18.19
N LYS A 330 -20.20 -9.92 19.46
CA LYS A 330 -19.13 -10.76 20.00
C LYS A 330 -18.90 -12.02 19.16
N ILE A 331 -17.65 -12.34 18.95
CA ILE A 331 -17.21 -13.57 18.30
C ILE A 331 -17.39 -14.72 19.30
N SER A 332 -17.98 -15.82 18.84
CA SER A 332 -18.44 -16.91 19.71
C SER A 332 -17.36 -17.93 20.05
N SER A 333 -16.31 -18.00 19.24
CA SER A 333 -15.23 -18.99 19.37
C SER A 333 -13.97 -18.56 18.62
N GLY A 334 -12.85 -19.25 18.91
CA GLY A 334 -11.56 -19.00 18.27
C GLY A 334 -10.68 -18.05 19.07
N ILE A 335 -9.59 -17.60 18.48
CA ILE A 335 -8.59 -16.78 19.19
C ILE A 335 -9.11 -15.38 19.53
N PHE A 336 -10.16 -14.94 18.83
CA PHE A 336 -10.81 -13.65 19.04
C PHE A 336 -12.15 -13.79 19.78
N GLU A 337 -12.37 -14.87 20.54
CA GLU A 337 -13.56 -15.05 21.37
C GLU A 337 -13.81 -13.84 22.27
N ASP A 338 -15.08 -13.51 22.48
CA ASP A 338 -15.57 -12.35 23.26
C ASP A 338 -15.24 -10.96 22.68
N GLU A 339 -14.39 -10.86 21.67
CA GLU A 339 -14.10 -9.61 20.95
C GLU A 339 -15.13 -9.32 19.86
N VAL A 340 -15.19 -8.07 19.39
CA VAL A 340 -16.03 -7.66 18.25
C VAL A 340 -15.20 -7.50 16.97
N PRO A 341 -15.73 -7.86 15.78
CA PRO A 341 -14.96 -7.82 14.53
C PRO A 341 -14.32 -6.46 14.21
N LEU A 342 -14.99 -5.34 14.51
CA LEU A 342 -14.43 -4.01 14.25
C LEU A 342 -13.21 -3.70 15.11
N ALA A 343 -13.21 -4.13 16.38
CA ALA A 343 -12.10 -3.90 17.30
C ALA A 343 -10.87 -4.72 16.91
N VAL A 344 -11.07 -5.99 16.54
CA VAL A 344 -9.98 -6.83 16.03
C VAL A 344 -9.42 -6.22 14.74
N ALA A 345 -10.29 -5.83 13.79
CA ALA A 345 -9.85 -5.27 12.52
C ALA A 345 -9.14 -3.92 12.67
N SER A 346 -9.53 -3.06 13.61
CA SER A 346 -8.88 -1.75 13.83
C SER A 346 -7.46 -1.90 14.38
N ILE A 347 -7.26 -2.83 15.32
CA ILE A 347 -5.93 -3.14 15.87
C ILE A 347 -5.02 -3.67 14.77
N TRP A 348 -5.49 -4.64 14.00
CA TRP A 348 -4.68 -5.23 12.92
C TRP A 348 -4.46 -4.29 11.75
N LEU A 349 -5.39 -3.36 11.48
CA LEU A 349 -5.18 -2.27 10.53
C LEU A 349 -3.98 -1.41 10.95
N LYS A 350 -3.97 -0.94 12.20
CA LYS A 350 -2.87 -0.11 12.72
C LYS A 350 -1.54 -0.87 12.67
N LYS A 351 -1.50 -2.08 13.22
CA LYS A 351 -0.28 -2.91 13.24
C LYS A 351 0.26 -3.21 11.84
N ALA A 352 -0.59 -3.59 10.89
CA ALA A 352 -0.14 -3.90 9.55
C ALA A 352 0.49 -2.69 8.86
N LEU A 353 -0.10 -1.50 9.04
CA LEU A 353 0.42 -0.27 8.44
C LEU A 353 1.71 0.22 9.12
N GLU A 354 1.86 0.03 10.44
CA GLU A 354 3.02 0.46 11.21
C GLU A 354 4.20 -0.53 11.19
N GLU A 355 3.94 -1.84 11.11
CA GLU A 355 4.96 -2.89 11.32
C GLU A 355 5.30 -3.68 10.05
N HIS A 356 4.36 -3.77 9.09
CA HIS A 356 4.58 -4.48 7.82
C HIS A 356 4.78 -3.53 6.64
N GLY A 357 4.11 -2.38 6.69
CA GLY A 357 4.05 -1.42 5.60
C GLY A 357 3.13 -1.89 4.46
N ILE A 358 2.72 -0.95 3.62
CA ILE A 358 1.82 -1.19 2.48
C ILE A 358 2.43 -0.65 1.19
N GLY A 359 2.12 -1.30 0.06
CA GLY A 359 2.62 -0.90 -1.25
C GLY A 359 3.84 -1.68 -1.71
N ALA A 360 4.65 -1.09 -2.58
CA ALA A 360 5.84 -1.73 -3.11
C ALA A 360 7.07 -1.45 -2.24
N LYS A 361 8.07 -2.34 -2.29
CA LYS A 361 9.40 -2.16 -1.69
C LYS A 361 9.40 -2.01 -0.15
N THR A 362 8.44 -2.59 0.53
CA THR A 362 8.39 -2.62 2.01
C THR A 362 9.65 -3.22 2.63
N ALA A 363 10.25 -4.24 2.01
CA ALA A 363 11.49 -4.87 2.50
C ALA A 363 12.70 -3.93 2.59
N VAL A 364 12.68 -2.79 1.89
CA VAL A 364 13.74 -1.77 1.95
C VAL A 364 13.23 -0.46 2.59
N GLY A 365 12.12 -0.51 3.33
CA GLY A 365 11.65 0.58 4.19
C GLY A 365 10.53 1.46 3.62
N TYR A 366 10.00 1.16 2.42
CA TYR A 366 8.90 1.96 1.84
C TYR A 366 7.55 1.60 2.44
N GLY A 367 6.66 2.58 2.52
CA GLY A 367 5.23 2.37 2.78
C GLY A 367 4.86 1.99 4.22
N TYR A 368 5.80 2.09 5.15
CA TYR A 368 5.50 2.14 6.57
C TYR A 368 4.75 3.44 6.89
N MET A 369 3.71 3.34 7.70
CA MET A 369 2.86 4.46 8.08
C MET A 369 3.01 4.74 9.56
N ALA A 370 2.91 6.02 9.94
CA ALA A 370 2.93 6.45 11.33
C ALA A 370 1.86 7.52 11.56
N GLU A 371 1.41 7.64 12.81
CA GLU A 371 0.69 8.83 13.23
C GLU A 371 1.59 10.05 13.00
N ARG A 372 1.01 11.14 12.49
CA ARG A 372 1.77 12.37 12.23
C ARG A 372 2.37 12.84 13.54
N LYS A 373 3.68 12.66 13.71
CA LYS A 373 4.42 13.27 14.82
C LYS A 373 4.17 14.77 14.70
N GLY A 374 3.57 15.37 15.72
CA GLY A 374 3.40 16.82 15.80
C GLY A 374 4.78 17.46 15.76
N GLY A 375 5.26 17.78 14.55
CA GLY A 375 6.52 18.45 14.35
C GLY A 375 6.37 19.91 14.75
N LYS A 376 6.68 20.21 16.02
CA LYS A 376 7.63 21.30 16.26
C LYS A 376 9.01 20.69 16.08
N ALA A 377 9.61 20.92 14.91
CA ALA A 377 11.05 20.84 14.73
C ALA A 377 11.48 22.23 14.24
N GLN A 378 12.50 22.73 14.93
CA GLN A 378 12.96 24.13 14.97
C GLN A 378 13.32 24.73 13.62
#